data_AF-A0A3Q2VAB3-F1
#
_entry.id   AF-A0A3Q2VAB3-F1
#
_cell.length_a   1.000
_cell.length_b   1.000
_cell.length_c   1.000
_cell.angle_alpha   90.00
_cell.angle_beta   90.00
_cell.angle_gamma   90.00
#
_symmetry.space_group_name_H-M   'P 1'
#
loop_
_entity.id
_entity.type
_entity.pdbx_description
1 polymer ?
#
loop_
_entity_poly.entity_id
_entity_poly.type
_entity_poly.pdbx_seq_one_letter_code
_entity_poly.pdbx_strand_id
1 'polypeptide(L)'
;MAFVRLQEAVLLESVLEVPVPVRFLFLLLGPPTANIDYHQIGRSISTLMSDKVSAAYQADDRQDLLTAINRFLDSSIVLPPSEVSGDELLHSVAHFQREMLRKREEQSNSLVPSKPGDEPLRRSGRLFGGLIKDVMRRYPQYFSDIRDALNPQCMAAIIFIYFAALSPAITFGGLLGEKTEGLIGVSELIVATALQGIVFSVLGAQPLLVIGFSGPLLVFEEAFYTFCKVNGIEYLTGRAWIGLWLVLIVVLTVAFEGSILVRFVSRFTQEIFSFLISLIFIYETFAKLIKIFQEHPLHNCYHGNNTESPSHCNYTMASGNPGKVVGEPNTALLSLVLMAGTYFIAFYLRKFKNSSFFPGRLRRIIGDFGVPIAILIMVLVDYSVQDTYTQVGESTF
;
A
#
# COMPACT_ATOMS: atom_id res chain seq x y z
N MET A 1 -31.85 9.54 34.99
CA MET A 1 -31.08 9.20 33.76
C MET A 1 -31.21 10.36 32.81
N ALA A 2 -30.13 10.80 32.18
CA ALA A 2 -30.16 11.82 31.13
C ALA A 2 -29.45 11.25 29.90
N PHE A 3 -30.06 11.47 28.73
CA PHE A 3 -29.49 11.11 27.44
C PHE A 3 -29.27 12.39 26.66
N VAL A 4 -28.03 12.65 26.25
CA VAL A 4 -27.61 13.89 25.60
C VAL A 4 -27.03 13.53 24.23
N ARG A 5 -27.60 14.10 23.17
CA ARG A 5 -27.06 14.01 21.80
C ARG A 5 -26.35 15.33 21.48
N LEU A 6 -25.07 15.24 21.17
CA LEU A 6 -24.29 16.37 20.65
C LEU A 6 -24.64 16.60 19.18
N GLN A 7 -24.72 17.88 18.79
CA GLN A 7 -25.02 18.29 17.42
C GLN A 7 -23.94 17.78 16.44
N GLU A 8 -22.68 17.89 16.85
CA GLU A 8 -21.52 17.34 16.15
C GLU A 8 -20.76 16.37 17.05
N ALA A 9 -20.07 15.40 16.46
CA ALA A 9 -19.29 14.43 17.22
C ALA A 9 -17.96 15.07 17.67
N VAL A 10 -17.70 15.07 18.98
CA VAL A 10 -16.56 15.78 19.58
C VAL A 10 -15.60 14.77 20.23
N LEU A 11 -14.30 14.99 20.08
CA LEU A 11 -13.26 14.21 20.77
C LEU A 11 -13.15 14.66 22.24
N LEU A 12 -13.54 13.78 23.16
CA LEU A 12 -13.42 14.00 24.60
C LEU A 12 -12.12 13.38 25.14
N GLU A 13 -10.99 14.03 24.86
CA GLU A 13 -9.63 13.54 25.16
C GLU A 13 -9.36 13.32 26.66
N SER A 14 -10.14 13.94 27.56
CA SER A 14 -10.00 13.80 29.01
C SER A 14 -10.87 12.70 29.64
N VAL A 15 -11.81 12.12 28.88
CA VAL A 15 -12.81 11.17 29.40
C VAL A 15 -12.60 9.75 28.86
N LEU A 16 -11.96 9.62 27.69
CA LEU A 16 -11.76 8.35 27.01
C LEU A 16 -10.26 8.05 26.84
N GLU A 17 -9.86 6.81 27.09
CA GLU A 17 -8.50 6.32 26.80
C GLU A 17 -8.20 6.24 25.30
N VAL A 18 -9.25 6.18 24.47
CA VAL A 18 -9.16 6.07 23.00
C VAL A 18 -9.75 7.32 22.35
N PRO A 19 -9.07 7.96 21.38
CA PRO A 19 -9.55 9.17 20.72
C PRO A 19 -10.65 8.84 19.70
N VAL A 20 -11.84 8.53 20.20
CA VAL A 20 -13.05 8.27 19.40
C VAL A 20 -13.99 9.47 19.50
N PRO A 21 -14.50 10.01 18.38
CA PRO A 21 -15.45 11.12 18.42
C PRO A 21 -16.77 10.66 19.03
N VAL A 22 -17.19 11.32 20.11
CA VAL A 22 -18.40 11.00 20.89
C VAL A 22 -19.54 11.88 20.41
N ARG A 23 -20.68 11.27 20.07
CA ARG A 23 -21.91 11.98 19.70
C ARG A 23 -23.02 11.86 20.74
N PHE A 24 -23.02 10.80 21.53
CA PHE A 24 -24.06 10.51 22.51
C PHE A 24 -23.43 10.36 23.89
N LEU A 25 -24.00 11.01 24.89
CA LEU A 25 -23.68 10.83 26.30
C LEU A 25 -24.89 10.29 27.04
N PHE A 26 -24.67 9.22 27.81
CA PHE A 26 -25.65 8.69 28.75
C PHE A 26 -25.15 8.91 30.17
N LEU A 27 -25.93 9.64 30.97
CA LEU A 27 -25.62 9.97 32.36
C LEU A 27 -26.65 9.31 33.28
N LEU A 28 -26.16 8.40 34.12
CA LEU A 28 -26.97 7.69 35.11
C LEU A 28 -26.47 8.08 36.51
N LEU A 29 -27.29 8.82 37.24
CA LEU A 29 -27.05 9.17 38.64
C LEU A 29 -28.12 8.49 39.49
N GLY A 30 -27.73 7.87 40.60
CA GLY A 30 -28.67 7.22 41.51
C GLY A 30 -28.09 6.97 42.91
N PRO A 31 -28.93 6.61 43.88
CA PRO A 31 -28.52 6.38 45.26
C PRO A 31 -27.65 5.13 45.40
N PRO A 32 -26.80 5.03 46.44
CA PRO A 32 -25.95 3.87 46.70
C PRO A 32 -26.76 2.72 47.34
N THR A 33 -27.85 2.29 46.70
CA THR A 33 -28.66 1.15 47.13
C THR A 33 -28.15 -0.13 46.47
N ALA A 34 -28.00 -1.21 47.25
CA ALA A 34 -27.36 -2.47 46.82
C ALA A 34 -28.12 -3.27 45.74
N ASN A 35 -29.27 -2.80 45.27
CA ASN A 35 -30.16 -3.55 44.37
C ASN A 35 -30.06 -3.11 42.89
N ILE A 36 -29.19 -2.12 42.57
CA ILE A 36 -29.04 -1.58 41.22
C ILE A 36 -27.56 -1.57 40.83
N ASP A 37 -27.19 -2.46 39.91
CA ASP A 37 -25.86 -2.48 39.31
C ASP A 37 -25.76 -1.45 38.17
N TYR A 38 -25.30 -0.24 38.49
CA TYR A 38 -25.08 0.84 37.52
C TYR A 38 -24.18 0.42 36.34
N HIS A 39 -23.21 -0.46 36.61
CA HIS A 39 -22.30 -0.98 35.59
C HIS A 39 -23.03 -1.87 34.56
N GLN A 40 -23.96 -2.71 35.01
CA GLN A 40 -24.74 -3.56 34.09
C GLN A 40 -25.66 -2.72 33.19
N ILE A 41 -26.29 -1.69 33.76
CA ILE A 41 -27.14 -0.77 32.99
C ILE A 41 -26.31 -0.03 31.92
N GLY A 42 -25.10 0.43 32.28
CA GLY A 42 -24.17 1.06 31.34
C GLY A 42 -23.76 0.11 30.20
N ARG A 43 -23.44 -1.15 30.51
CA ARG A 43 -23.13 -2.16 29.49
C ARG A 43 -24.29 -2.40 28.53
N SER A 44 -25.51 -2.55 29.04
CA SER A 44 -26.69 -2.79 28.20
C SER A 44 -26.96 -1.64 27.23
N ILE A 45 -26.85 -0.40 27.70
CA ILE A 45 -27.05 0.79 26.85
C ILE A 45 -25.90 0.98 25.86
N SER A 46 -24.67 0.65 26.24
CA SER A 46 -23.54 0.66 25.31
C SER A 46 -23.71 -0.36 24.19
N THR A 47 -24.24 -1.55 24.50
CA THR A 47 -24.52 -2.58 23.48
C THR A 47 -25.61 -2.13 22.52
N LEU A 48 -26.71 -1.55 23.04
CA LEU A 48 -27.76 -0.94 22.23
C LEU A 48 -27.18 0.12 21.27
N MET A 49 -26.32 1.00 21.76
CA MET A 49 -25.76 2.10 20.96
C MET A 49 -24.68 1.65 19.98
N SER A 50 -24.05 0.50 20.20
CA SER A 50 -23.04 -0.08 19.31
C SER A 50 -23.65 -0.92 18.18
N ASP A 51 -24.91 -1.33 18.31
CA ASP A 51 -25.57 -2.12 17.27
C ASP A 51 -26.01 -1.23 16.10
N LYS A 52 -25.36 -1.41 14.94
CA LYS A 52 -25.65 -0.69 13.69
C LYS A 52 -27.01 -1.05 13.10
N VAL A 53 -27.58 -2.19 13.49
CA VAL A 53 -28.89 -2.67 12.99
C VAL A 53 -30.02 -1.99 13.76
N SER A 54 -29.83 -1.76 15.06
CA SER A 54 -30.76 -0.94 15.84
C SER A 54 -30.66 0.52 15.37
N ALA A 55 -31.76 1.08 14.87
CA ALA A 55 -31.84 2.46 14.39
C ALA A 55 -31.64 3.52 15.51
N ALA A 56 -31.15 3.13 16.70
CA ALA A 56 -30.96 4.00 17.85
C ALA A 56 -29.99 5.14 17.56
N TYR A 57 -28.93 4.89 16.78
CA TYR A 57 -27.98 5.93 16.36
C TYR A 57 -28.57 6.94 15.37
N GLN A 58 -29.62 6.54 14.63
CA GLN A 58 -30.30 7.33 13.61
C GLN A 58 -31.61 7.95 14.11
N ALA A 59 -32.00 7.69 15.37
CA ALA A 59 -33.23 8.21 15.93
C ALA A 59 -33.14 9.74 16.11
N ASP A 60 -34.06 10.46 15.47
CA ASP A 60 -34.14 11.91 15.56
C ASP A 60 -35.14 12.36 16.62
N ASP A 61 -36.21 11.60 16.83
CA ASP A 61 -37.21 11.86 17.87
C ASP A 61 -37.18 10.86 19.03
N ARG A 62 -37.74 11.28 20.18
CA ARG A 62 -37.91 10.41 21.36
C ARG A 62 -38.68 9.13 21.02
N GLN A 63 -39.69 9.24 20.16
CA GLN A 63 -40.51 8.10 19.76
C GLN A 63 -39.73 7.10 18.91
N ASP A 64 -38.80 7.57 18.08
CA ASP A 64 -37.91 6.73 17.29
C ASP A 64 -36.91 5.99 18.17
N LEU A 65 -36.38 6.67 19.20
CA LEU A 65 -35.49 6.05 20.16
C LEU A 65 -36.20 4.95 20.97
N LEU A 66 -37.42 5.21 21.43
CA LEU A 66 -38.24 4.19 22.11
C LEU A 66 -38.55 3.01 21.20
N THR A 67 -38.85 3.28 19.93
CA THR A 67 -39.09 2.24 18.93
C THR A 67 -37.82 1.43 18.66
N ALA A 68 -36.65 2.08 18.62
CA ALA A 68 -35.36 1.42 18.46
C ALA A 68 -34.99 0.55 19.67
N ILE A 69 -35.28 1.02 20.89
CA ILE A 69 -35.10 0.25 22.13
C ILE A 69 -36.00 -0.99 22.11
N ASN A 70 -37.28 -0.86 21.77
CA ASN A 70 -38.19 -2.00 21.68
C ASN A 70 -37.73 -3.02 20.62
N ARG A 71 -37.31 -2.55 19.44
CA ARG A 71 -36.73 -3.41 18.40
C ARG A 71 -35.47 -4.14 18.87
N PHE A 72 -34.63 -3.47 19.67
CA PHE A 72 -33.46 -4.10 20.26
C PHE A 72 -33.83 -5.15 21.30
N LEU A 73 -34.79 -4.87 22.19
CA LEU A 73 -35.27 -5.84 23.17
C LEU A 73 -35.90 -7.06 22.49
N ASP A 74 -36.67 -6.86 21.42
CA ASP A 74 -37.21 -7.94 20.57
C ASP A 74 -36.11 -8.74 19.84
N SER A 75 -34.91 -8.17 19.72
CA SER A 75 -33.73 -8.84 19.15
C SER A 75 -32.83 -9.50 20.20
N SER A 76 -33.03 -9.19 21.48
CA SER A 76 -32.25 -9.74 22.57
C SER A 76 -32.83 -11.08 23.00
N ILE A 77 -32.05 -12.14 22.86
CA ILE A 77 -32.43 -13.49 23.32
C ILE A 77 -31.99 -13.60 24.77
N VAL A 78 -32.95 -13.65 25.69
CA VAL A 78 -32.67 -13.88 27.12
C VAL A 78 -32.52 -15.38 27.33
N LEU A 79 -31.31 -15.81 27.68
CA LEU A 79 -31.04 -17.19 28.07
C LEU A 79 -31.27 -17.33 29.58
N PRO A 80 -32.10 -18.27 30.04
CA PRO A 80 -32.25 -18.53 31.47
C PRO A 80 -30.92 -19.03 32.05
N PRO A 81 -30.54 -18.60 33.28
CA PRO A 81 -29.23 -18.90 33.86
C PRO A 81 -29.07 -20.35 34.33
N SER A 82 -30.14 -21.16 34.33
CA SER A 82 -30.08 -22.54 34.81
C SER A 82 -29.73 -23.48 33.65
N GLU A 83 -28.58 -24.13 33.76
CA GLU A 83 -28.05 -25.19 32.89
C GLU A 83 -27.47 -24.75 31.54
N VAL A 84 -26.46 -23.86 31.56
CA VAL A 84 -25.61 -23.62 30.38
C VAL A 84 -24.37 -24.52 30.45
N SER A 85 -24.51 -25.76 30.00
CA SER A 85 -23.37 -26.64 29.73
C SER A 85 -23.32 -26.90 28.22
N GLY A 86 -22.27 -26.42 27.54
CA GLY A 86 -21.87 -26.93 26.22
C GLY A 86 -21.76 -25.91 25.09
N ASP A 87 -20.62 -25.96 24.39
CA ASP A 87 -20.33 -25.25 23.13
C ASP A 87 -21.37 -25.53 22.01
N GLU A 88 -22.13 -26.62 22.11
CA GLU A 88 -23.17 -27.00 21.15
C GLU A 88 -24.38 -26.07 21.17
N LEU A 89 -24.77 -25.55 22.34
CA LEU A 89 -25.84 -24.55 22.45
C LEU A 89 -25.40 -23.21 21.85
N LEU A 90 -24.13 -22.83 22.02
CA LEU A 90 -23.56 -21.64 21.38
C LEU A 90 -23.60 -21.74 19.85
N HIS A 91 -23.31 -22.91 19.30
CA HIS A 91 -23.41 -23.16 17.86
C HIS A 91 -24.85 -23.09 17.35
N SER A 92 -25.81 -23.64 18.09
CA SER A 92 -27.24 -23.58 17.76
C SER A 92 -27.79 -22.15 17.84
N VAL A 93 -27.44 -21.40 18.89
CA VAL A 93 -27.84 -19.99 19.07
C VAL A 93 -27.19 -19.11 17.99
N ALA A 94 -25.93 -19.35 17.64
CA ALA A 94 -25.26 -18.61 16.56
C ALA A 94 -25.90 -18.87 15.20
N HIS A 95 -26.31 -20.11 14.92
CA HIS A 95 -27.05 -20.45 13.70
C HIS A 95 -28.42 -19.76 13.69
N PHE A 96 -29.16 -19.84 14.80
CA PHE A 96 -30.47 -19.22 14.93
C PHE A 96 -30.42 -17.68 14.83
N GLN A 97 -29.42 -17.05 15.44
CA GLN A 97 -29.15 -15.61 15.29
C GLN A 97 -28.88 -15.25 13.82
N ARG A 98 -28.05 -16.03 13.12
CA ARG A 98 -27.78 -15.80 11.68
C ARG A 98 -29.03 -15.96 10.83
N GLU A 99 -29.87 -16.93 11.12
CA GLU A 99 -31.10 -17.18 10.36
C GLU A 99 -32.15 -16.08 10.58
N MET A 100 -32.27 -15.59 11.82
CA MET A 100 -33.08 -14.41 12.15
C MET A 100 -32.54 -13.14 11.48
N LEU A 101 -31.22 -12.93 11.45
CA LEU A 101 -30.60 -11.81 10.73
C LEU A 101 -30.84 -11.90 9.21
N ARG A 102 -30.73 -13.10 8.61
CA ARG A 102 -30.97 -13.32 7.17
C ARG A 102 -32.43 -13.04 6.78
N LYS A 103 -33.40 -13.57 7.55
CA LYS A 103 -34.83 -13.27 7.33
C LYS A 103 -35.14 -11.78 7.47
N ARG A 104 -34.36 -11.04 8.26
CA ARG A 104 -34.52 -9.59 8.47
C ARG A 104 -33.88 -8.74 7.37
N GLU A 105 -32.75 -9.14 6.77
CA GLU A 105 -32.23 -8.50 5.55
C GLU A 105 -33.24 -8.60 4.40
N GLU A 106 -33.91 -9.75 4.27
CA GLU A 106 -34.99 -9.96 3.31
C GLU A 106 -36.20 -9.04 3.58
N GLN A 107 -36.54 -8.79 4.86
CA GLN A 107 -37.68 -7.94 5.25
C GLN A 107 -37.35 -6.43 5.19
N SER A 108 -36.14 -6.03 5.54
CA SER A 108 -35.64 -4.64 5.44
C SER A 108 -35.56 -4.17 3.98
N ASN A 109 -35.21 -5.06 3.05
CA ASN A 109 -35.19 -4.77 1.61
C ASN A 109 -36.58 -4.52 0.99
N SER A 110 -37.67 -4.80 1.72
CA SER A 110 -39.04 -4.59 1.23
C SER A 110 -39.60 -3.18 1.51
N LEU A 111 -39.04 -2.45 2.47
CA LEU A 111 -39.59 -1.17 2.96
C LEU A 111 -38.72 0.06 2.66
N VAL A 112 -37.49 -0.14 2.20
CA VAL A 112 -36.64 0.92 1.66
C VAL A 112 -36.35 0.53 0.21
N PRO A 113 -36.67 1.37 -0.80
CA PRO A 113 -36.09 1.19 -2.11
C PRO A 113 -34.61 1.50 -1.98
N SER A 114 -33.83 0.50 -1.54
CA SER A 114 -32.40 0.52 -1.70
C SER A 114 -32.17 0.69 -3.20
N LYS A 115 -31.54 1.79 -3.60
CA LYS A 115 -30.94 1.89 -4.94
C LYS A 115 -30.23 0.56 -5.14
N PRO A 116 -30.49 -0.18 -6.23
CA PRO A 116 -29.96 -1.53 -6.40
C PRO A 116 -28.47 -1.44 -6.12
N GLY A 117 -28.04 -2.07 -5.03
CA GLY A 117 -26.65 -2.09 -4.63
C GLY A 117 -25.91 -2.68 -5.81
N ASP A 118 -25.20 -1.82 -6.53
CA ASP A 118 -24.53 -2.21 -7.76
C ASP A 118 -23.44 -3.21 -7.38
N GLU A 119 -23.77 -4.48 -7.52
CA GLU A 119 -22.88 -5.57 -7.24
C GLU A 119 -21.63 -5.41 -8.13
N PRO A 120 -20.43 -5.23 -7.54
CA PRO A 120 -19.25 -4.86 -8.30
C PRO A 120 -18.92 -5.92 -9.34
N LEU A 121 -18.64 -5.50 -10.58
CA LEU A 121 -18.25 -6.34 -11.73
C LEU A 121 -19.36 -7.25 -12.32
N ARG A 122 -20.66 -6.92 -12.13
CA ARG A 122 -21.76 -7.71 -12.74
C ARG A 122 -21.84 -7.44 -14.25
N ARG A 123 -21.98 -8.50 -15.04
CA ARG A 123 -22.02 -8.45 -16.51
C ARG A 123 -23.11 -7.48 -16.98
N SER A 124 -22.75 -6.46 -17.77
CA SER A 124 -23.71 -5.46 -18.25
C SER A 124 -24.43 -5.90 -19.52
N GLY A 125 -23.89 -6.88 -20.25
CA GLY A 125 -24.49 -7.42 -21.49
C GLY A 125 -24.45 -6.46 -22.68
N ARG A 126 -23.72 -5.34 -22.58
CA ARG A 126 -23.50 -4.36 -23.66
C ARG A 126 -22.01 -4.30 -23.98
N LEU A 127 -21.65 -4.09 -25.25
CA LEU A 127 -20.25 -3.82 -25.62
C LEU A 127 -19.76 -2.58 -24.86
N PHE A 128 -18.59 -2.68 -24.22
CA PHE A 128 -18.01 -1.64 -23.35
C PHE A 128 -18.87 -1.24 -22.14
N GLY A 129 -19.89 -2.03 -21.78
CA GLY A 129 -20.81 -1.70 -20.69
C GLY A 129 -20.11 -1.52 -19.34
N GLY A 130 -19.14 -2.38 -19.02
CA GLY A 130 -18.29 -2.25 -17.83
C GLY A 130 -17.50 -0.93 -17.80
N LEU A 131 -16.79 -0.62 -18.89
CA LEU A 131 -15.97 0.60 -19.00
C LEU A 131 -16.81 1.87 -18.82
N ILE A 132 -17.97 1.95 -19.47
CA ILE A 132 -18.85 3.12 -19.38
C ILE A 132 -19.32 3.34 -17.94
N LYS A 133 -19.68 2.26 -17.22
CA LYS A 133 -20.08 2.35 -15.81
C LYS A 133 -18.94 2.88 -14.94
N ASP A 134 -17.72 2.40 -15.17
CA ASP A 134 -16.55 2.84 -14.40
C ASP A 134 -16.24 4.32 -14.67
N VAL A 135 -16.32 4.77 -15.92
CA VAL A 135 -16.15 6.19 -16.28
C VAL A 135 -17.22 7.06 -15.65
N MET A 136 -18.50 6.67 -15.73
CA MET A 136 -19.60 7.44 -15.14
C MET A 136 -19.49 7.56 -13.61
N ARG A 137 -18.96 6.55 -12.93
CA ARG A 137 -18.74 6.58 -11.47
C ARG A 137 -17.54 7.44 -11.10
N ARG A 138 -16.46 7.36 -11.88
CA ARG A 138 -15.19 8.00 -11.53
C ARG A 138 -15.13 9.47 -11.92
N TYR A 139 -15.64 9.83 -13.10
CA TYR A 139 -15.53 11.19 -13.66
C TYR A 139 -15.94 12.32 -12.68
N PRO A 140 -17.04 12.19 -11.91
CA PRO A 140 -17.45 13.24 -10.97
C PRO A 140 -16.45 13.47 -9.81
N GLN A 141 -15.64 12.48 -9.46
CA GLN A 141 -14.74 12.53 -8.30
C GLN A 141 -13.42 13.23 -8.60
N TYR A 142 -12.99 13.30 -9.87
CA TYR A 142 -11.69 13.87 -10.26
C TYR A 142 -11.46 15.30 -9.76
N PHE A 143 -12.50 16.15 -9.80
CA PHE A 143 -12.38 17.52 -9.32
C PHE A 143 -12.19 17.62 -7.81
N SER A 144 -12.74 16.66 -7.04
CA SER A 144 -12.50 16.55 -5.60
C SER A 144 -11.07 16.12 -5.33
N ASP A 145 -10.59 15.12 -6.07
CA ASP A 145 -9.26 14.54 -5.87
C ASP A 145 -8.12 15.57 -6.02
N ILE A 146 -8.25 16.53 -6.95
CA ILE A 146 -7.28 17.63 -7.11
C ILE A 146 -7.27 18.55 -5.88
N ARG A 147 -8.42 18.80 -5.25
CA ARG A 147 -8.51 19.62 -4.03
C ARG A 147 -7.96 18.86 -2.83
N ASP A 148 -8.25 17.57 -2.73
CA ASP A 148 -7.80 16.71 -1.64
C ASP A 148 -6.28 16.47 -1.66
N ALA A 149 -5.65 16.54 -2.84
CA ALA A 149 -4.20 16.40 -3.01
C ALA A 149 -3.36 17.54 -2.40
N LEU A 150 -3.97 18.68 -2.03
CA LEU A 150 -3.26 19.84 -1.45
C LEU A 150 -2.86 19.68 0.03
N ASN A 151 -2.99 18.48 0.59
CA ASN A 151 -2.57 18.17 1.95
C ASN A 151 -1.04 18.01 2.06
N PRO A 152 -0.36 18.60 3.08
CA PRO A 152 1.08 18.42 3.29
C PRO A 152 1.54 16.95 3.40
N GLN A 153 0.66 16.03 3.83
CA GLN A 153 0.97 14.59 3.84
C GLN A 153 1.20 14.03 2.43
N CYS A 154 0.52 14.58 1.42
CA CYS A 154 0.68 14.18 0.02
C CYS A 154 2.07 14.53 -0.50
N MET A 155 2.66 15.64 -0.04
CA MET A 155 4.03 16.04 -0.42
C MET A 155 5.07 14.97 -0.02
N ALA A 156 4.98 14.46 1.21
CA ALA A 156 5.86 13.39 1.68
C ALA A 156 5.70 12.10 0.84
N ALA A 157 4.46 11.77 0.48
CA ALA A 157 4.15 10.64 -0.38
C ALA A 157 4.72 10.82 -1.81
N ILE A 158 4.64 12.01 -2.40
CA ILE A 158 5.20 12.32 -3.73
C ILE A 158 6.71 12.06 -3.74
N ILE A 159 7.45 12.59 -2.76
CA ILE A 159 8.90 12.43 -2.67
C ILE A 159 9.26 10.95 -2.50
N PHE A 160 8.56 10.24 -1.62
CA PHE A 160 8.81 8.83 -1.38
C PHE A 160 8.55 7.96 -2.62
N ILE A 161 7.38 8.12 -3.25
CA ILE A 161 7.01 7.34 -4.44
C ILE A 161 7.89 7.69 -5.63
N TYR A 162 8.37 8.93 -5.75
CA TYR A 162 9.35 9.32 -6.78
C TYR A 162 10.61 8.47 -6.71
N PHE A 163 11.27 8.38 -5.54
CA PHE A 163 12.47 7.54 -5.39
C PHE A 163 12.16 6.05 -5.52
N ALA A 164 10.99 5.60 -5.03
CA ALA A 164 10.57 4.22 -5.14
C ALA A 164 10.31 3.78 -6.59
N ALA A 165 9.83 4.68 -7.45
CA ALA A 165 9.58 4.40 -8.87
C ALA A 165 10.84 4.62 -9.73
N LEU A 166 11.67 5.62 -9.41
CA LEU A 166 12.87 5.94 -10.18
C LEU A 166 13.95 4.86 -10.08
N SER A 167 14.19 4.30 -8.89
CA SER A 167 15.27 3.32 -8.68
C SER A 167 15.09 2.03 -9.52
N PRO A 168 13.90 1.39 -9.55
CA PRO A 168 13.64 0.27 -10.46
C PRO A 168 13.71 0.68 -11.93
N ALA A 169 13.24 1.88 -12.30
CA ALA A 169 13.30 2.35 -13.69
C ALA A 169 14.76 2.47 -14.18
N ILE A 170 15.66 3.02 -13.36
CA ILE A 170 17.08 3.11 -13.70
C ILE A 170 17.71 1.72 -13.76
N THR A 171 17.46 0.87 -12.75
CA THR A 171 18.04 -0.48 -12.71
C THR A 171 17.61 -1.30 -13.94
N PHE A 172 16.30 -1.39 -14.18
CA PHE A 172 15.79 -2.19 -15.29
C PHE A 172 16.12 -1.58 -16.64
N GLY A 173 16.19 -0.26 -16.75
CA GLY A 173 16.63 0.42 -17.98
C GLY A 173 18.09 0.12 -18.32
N GLY A 174 18.96 0.04 -17.30
CA GLY A 174 20.37 -0.34 -17.49
C GLY A 174 20.51 -1.79 -17.94
N LEU A 175 19.81 -2.71 -17.27
CA LEU A 175 19.79 -4.11 -17.66
C LEU A 175 19.21 -4.29 -19.07
N LEU A 176 18.13 -3.58 -19.41
CA LEU A 176 17.52 -3.64 -20.73
C LEU A 176 18.48 -3.11 -21.81
N GLY A 177 19.22 -2.05 -21.51
CA GLY A 177 20.26 -1.50 -22.40
C GLY A 177 21.38 -2.50 -22.67
N GLU A 178 21.90 -3.16 -21.63
CA GLU A 178 22.92 -4.21 -21.78
C GLU A 178 22.41 -5.40 -22.62
N LYS A 179 21.15 -5.81 -22.41
CA LYS A 179 20.56 -6.98 -23.08
C LYS A 179 20.12 -6.71 -24.52
N THR A 180 19.79 -5.46 -24.85
CA THR A 180 19.33 -5.05 -26.20
C THR A 180 20.41 -4.36 -27.02
N GLU A 181 21.69 -4.50 -26.63
CA GLU A 181 22.84 -3.90 -27.31
C GLU A 181 22.70 -2.37 -27.50
N GLY A 182 22.06 -1.70 -26.53
CA GLY A 182 21.87 -0.25 -26.53
C GLY A 182 20.68 0.26 -27.34
N LEU A 183 19.82 -0.60 -27.89
CA LEU A 183 18.63 -0.15 -28.64
C LEU A 183 17.54 0.44 -27.74
N ILE A 184 17.38 -0.06 -26.51
CA ILE A 184 16.48 0.51 -25.50
C ILE A 184 17.24 0.60 -24.19
N GLY A 185 17.52 1.81 -23.73
CA GLY A 185 18.26 2.06 -22.52
C GLY A 185 17.43 2.65 -21.39
N VAL A 186 18.16 3.29 -20.47
CA VAL A 186 17.59 3.97 -19.29
C VAL A 186 16.72 5.16 -19.72
N SER A 187 17.16 5.92 -20.72
CA SER A 187 16.50 7.17 -21.11
C SER A 187 15.09 6.93 -21.65
N GLU A 188 14.94 5.95 -22.53
CA GLU A 188 13.68 5.54 -23.15
C GLU A 188 12.72 5.02 -22.08
N LEU A 189 13.23 4.25 -21.12
CA LEU A 189 12.41 3.68 -20.06
C LEU A 189 11.90 4.75 -19.09
N ILE A 190 12.73 5.73 -18.73
CA ILE A 190 12.31 6.85 -17.88
C ILE A 190 11.24 7.69 -18.59
N VAL A 191 11.47 8.04 -19.86
CA VAL A 191 10.50 8.82 -20.65
C VAL A 191 9.18 8.06 -20.81
N ALA A 192 9.25 6.76 -21.12
CA ALA A 192 8.06 5.91 -21.23
C ALA A 192 7.28 5.84 -19.92
N THR A 193 7.96 5.59 -18.80
CA THR A 193 7.33 5.48 -17.48
C THR A 193 6.71 6.81 -17.06
N ALA A 194 7.38 7.93 -17.30
CA ALA A 194 6.86 9.27 -16.99
C ALA A 194 5.61 9.59 -17.82
N LEU A 195 5.65 9.37 -19.14
CA LEU A 195 4.51 9.64 -20.01
C LEU A 195 3.32 8.74 -19.67
N GLN A 196 3.55 7.44 -19.46
CA GLN A 196 2.51 6.50 -19.05
C GLN A 196 1.92 6.87 -17.69
N GLY A 197 2.73 7.28 -16.73
CA GLY A 197 2.27 7.73 -15.41
C GLY A 197 1.41 9.00 -15.47
N ILE A 198 1.79 9.98 -16.28
CA ILE A 198 0.98 11.21 -16.48
C ILE A 198 -0.35 10.86 -17.15
N VAL A 199 -0.32 10.12 -18.25
CA VAL A 199 -1.55 9.74 -18.98
C VAL A 199 -2.48 8.91 -18.09
N PHE A 200 -1.95 7.96 -17.33
CA PHE A 200 -2.73 7.11 -16.44
C PHE A 200 -3.26 7.85 -15.21
N SER A 201 -2.50 8.78 -14.63
CA SER A 201 -3.00 9.57 -13.48
C SER A 201 -4.14 10.52 -13.87
N VAL A 202 -4.14 11.04 -15.11
CA VAL A 202 -5.20 11.92 -15.62
C VAL A 202 -6.45 11.14 -16.06
N LEU A 203 -6.29 9.96 -16.66
CA LEU A 203 -7.42 9.21 -17.27
C LEU A 203 -7.82 7.94 -16.51
N GLY A 204 -7.04 7.51 -15.52
CA GLY A 204 -7.16 6.23 -14.86
C GLY A 204 -8.31 6.14 -13.84
N ALA A 205 -9.05 5.03 -13.86
CA ALA A 205 -10.11 4.77 -12.90
C ALA A 205 -9.61 4.75 -11.43
N GLN A 206 -8.32 4.47 -11.20
CA GLN A 206 -7.69 4.46 -9.88
C GLN A 206 -6.27 5.07 -9.95
N PRO A 207 -6.10 6.37 -9.64
CA PRO A 207 -4.82 7.09 -9.77
C PRO A 207 -3.81 6.74 -8.67
N LEU A 208 -4.19 5.91 -7.69
CA LEU A 208 -3.28 5.37 -6.67
C LEU A 208 -2.33 4.30 -7.24
N LEU A 209 -2.59 3.75 -8.42
CA LEU A 209 -1.73 2.75 -9.06
C LEU A 209 -0.54 3.44 -9.73
N VAL A 210 0.67 2.99 -9.38
CA VAL A 210 1.92 3.44 -10.00
C VAL A 210 2.31 2.43 -11.08
N ILE A 211 2.41 2.90 -12.32
CA ILE A 211 2.85 2.09 -13.46
C ILE A 211 4.38 2.08 -13.48
N GLY A 212 4.97 0.91 -13.67
CA GLY A 212 6.41 0.77 -13.78
C GLY A 212 6.81 -0.52 -14.51
N PHE A 213 8.06 -0.55 -14.95
CA PHE A 213 8.66 -1.73 -15.56
C PHE A 213 8.88 -2.83 -14.52
N SER A 214 8.80 -4.10 -14.95
CA SER A 214 8.89 -5.25 -14.05
C SER A 214 9.84 -6.32 -14.60
N GLY A 215 10.34 -7.18 -13.71
CA GLY A 215 11.24 -8.29 -14.06
C GLY A 215 10.69 -9.21 -15.18
N PRO A 216 9.42 -9.63 -15.17
CA PRO A 216 8.86 -10.43 -16.26
C PRO A 216 8.92 -9.74 -17.63
N LEU A 217 8.75 -8.41 -17.67
CA LEU A 217 8.89 -7.64 -18.91
C LEU A 217 10.35 -7.66 -19.38
N LEU A 218 11.33 -7.51 -18.47
CA LEU A 218 12.75 -7.61 -18.82
C LEU A 218 13.07 -8.95 -19.49
N VAL A 219 12.63 -10.06 -18.89
CA VAL A 219 12.90 -11.41 -19.40
C VAL A 219 12.22 -11.63 -20.75
N PHE A 220 10.99 -11.13 -20.92
CA PHE A 220 10.29 -11.18 -22.20
C PHE A 220 11.05 -10.41 -23.29
N GLU A 221 11.52 -9.20 -22.99
CA GLU A 221 12.27 -8.36 -23.93
C GLU A 221 13.61 -8.99 -24.32
N GLU A 222 14.35 -9.56 -23.37
CA GLU A 222 15.60 -10.29 -23.64
C GLU A 222 15.36 -11.50 -24.55
N ALA A 223 14.32 -12.29 -24.28
CA ALA A 223 13.95 -13.43 -25.11
C ALA A 223 13.52 -13.00 -26.51
N PHE A 224 12.72 -11.94 -26.62
CA PHE A 224 12.25 -11.41 -27.90
C PHE A 224 13.39 -10.82 -28.72
N TYR A 225 14.31 -10.08 -28.10
CA TYR A 225 15.51 -9.58 -28.74
C TYR A 225 16.36 -10.71 -29.34
N THR A 226 16.60 -11.75 -28.54
CA THR A 226 17.35 -12.94 -28.99
C THR A 226 16.65 -13.64 -30.15
N PHE A 227 15.32 -13.79 -30.08
CA PHE A 227 14.52 -14.36 -31.16
C PHE A 227 14.61 -13.56 -32.47
N CYS A 228 14.51 -12.24 -32.39
CA CYS A 228 14.65 -11.34 -33.53
C CYS A 228 16.05 -11.46 -34.16
N LYS A 229 17.10 -11.52 -33.33
CA LYS A 229 18.49 -11.66 -33.79
C LYS A 229 18.74 -12.97 -34.53
N VAL A 230 18.21 -14.09 -34.01
CA VAL A 230 18.34 -15.41 -34.65
C VAL A 230 17.64 -15.47 -36.01
N ASN A 231 16.49 -14.80 -36.13
CA ASN A 231 15.66 -14.84 -37.35
C ASN A 231 15.95 -13.69 -38.33
N GLY A 232 16.88 -12.79 -38.01
CA GLY A 232 17.17 -11.60 -38.84
C GLY A 232 16.00 -10.62 -38.94
N ILE A 233 15.09 -10.61 -37.96
CA ILE A 233 13.97 -9.66 -37.90
C ILE A 233 14.44 -8.43 -37.12
N GLU A 234 14.15 -7.24 -37.63
CA GLU A 234 14.43 -6.00 -36.92
C GLU A 234 13.61 -5.92 -35.62
N TYR A 235 14.32 -5.85 -34.48
CA TYR A 235 13.72 -5.86 -33.15
C TYR A 235 12.68 -4.76 -32.95
N LEU A 236 12.99 -3.52 -33.35
CA LEU A 236 12.11 -2.37 -33.13
C LEU A 236 10.80 -2.48 -33.94
N THR A 237 10.90 -2.94 -35.19
CA THR A 237 9.74 -3.20 -36.05
C THR A 237 8.90 -4.36 -35.49
N GLY A 238 9.53 -5.44 -35.03
CA GLY A 238 8.84 -6.55 -34.38
C GLY A 238 8.10 -6.12 -33.10
N ARG A 239 8.74 -5.26 -32.29
CA ARG A 239 8.16 -4.69 -31.07
C ARG A 239 6.93 -3.84 -31.37
N ALA A 240 6.95 -3.04 -32.44
CA ALA A 240 5.79 -2.25 -32.87
C ALA A 240 4.60 -3.14 -33.24
N TRP A 241 4.83 -4.26 -33.94
CA TRP A 241 3.80 -5.24 -34.26
C TRP A 241 3.21 -5.91 -33.02
N ILE A 242 4.03 -6.27 -32.03
CA ILE A 242 3.54 -6.77 -30.74
C ILE A 242 2.65 -5.72 -30.07
N GLY A 243 3.07 -4.45 -30.08
CA GLY A 243 2.28 -3.34 -29.55
C GLY A 243 0.90 -3.22 -30.22
N LEU A 244 0.82 -3.33 -31.54
CA LEU A 244 -0.46 -3.32 -32.27
C LEU A 244 -1.37 -4.48 -31.87
N TRP A 245 -0.82 -5.69 -31.72
CA TRP A 245 -1.58 -6.85 -31.24
C TRP A 245 -2.04 -6.70 -29.80
N LEU A 246 -1.21 -6.13 -28.92
CA LEU A 246 -1.60 -5.84 -27.53
C LEU A 246 -2.78 -4.88 -27.47
N VAL A 247 -2.78 -3.81 -28.28
CA VAL A 247 -3.91 -2.87 -28.36
C VAL A 247 -5.18 -3.60 -28.82
N LEU A 248 -5.09 -4.42 -29.87
CA LEU A 248 -6.24 -5.20 -30.36
C LEU A 248 -6.80 -6.14 -29.29
N ILE A 249 -5.93 -6.92 -28.64
CA ILE A 249 -6.33 -7.87 -27.59
C ILE A 249 -6.98 -7.14 -26.41
N VAL A 250 -6.37 -6.04 -25.93
CA VAL A 250 -6.92 -5.25 -24.82
C VAL A 250 -8.28 -4.66 -25.18
N VAL A 251 -8.44 -4.08 -26.37
CA VAL A 251 -9.74 -3.52 -26.81
C VAL A 251 -10.81 -4.59 -26.85
N LEU A 252 -10.50 -5.79 -27.38
CA LEU A 252 -11.44 -6.91 -27.40
C LEU A 252 -11.77 -7.39 -25.97
N THR A 253 -10.77 -7.57 -25.10
CA THR A 253 -10.99 -7.98 -23.72
C THR A 253 -11.85 -6.98 -22.95
N VAL A 254 -11.64 -5.67 -23.15
CA VAL A 254 -12.47 -4.63 -22.53
C VAL A 254 -13.89 -4.63 -23.12
N ALA A 255 -14.03 -4.78 -24.45
CA ALA A 255 -15.32 -4.82 -25.12
C ALA A 255 -16.20 -5.99 -24.63
N PHE A 256 -15.60 -7.15 -24.37
CA PHE A 256 -16.27 -8.36 -23.89
C PHE A 256 -16.37 -8.49 -22.36
N GLU A 257 -16.06 -7.43 -21.61
CA GLU A 257 -16.12 -7.41 -20.14
C GLU A 257 -15.21 -8.46 -19.47
N GLY A 258 -13.97 -8.59 -19.95
CA GLY A 258 -12.97 -9.53 -19.39
C GLY A 258 -12.61 -9.27 -17.92
N SER A 259 -12.91 -8.08 -17.38
CA SER A 259 -12.74 -7.74 -15.96
C SER A 259 -13.54 -8.66 -15.01
N ILE A 260 -14.57 -9.36 -15.51
CA ILE A 260 -15.30 -10.38 -14.75
C ILE A 260 -14.37 -11.50 -14.28
N LEU A 261 -13.30 -11.81 -15.04
CA LEU A 261 -12.35 -12.86 -14.68
C LEU A 261 -11.60 -12.55 -13.37
N VAL A 262 -11.46 -11.26 -13.03
CA VAL A 262 -10.85 -10.81 -11.77
C VAL A 262 -11.67 -11.28 -10.56
N ARG A 263 -12.97 -11.57 -10.70
CA ARG A 263 -13.80 -12.13 -9.62
C ARG A 263 -13.33 -13.51 -9.16
N PHE A 264 -12.63 -14.25 -10.01
CA PHE A 264 -12.06 -15.55 -9.64
C PHE A 264 -10.76 -15.42 -8.84
N VAL A 265 -10.17 -14.22 -8.81
CA VAL A 265 -8.98 -13.95 -7.99
C VAL A 265 -9.42 -13.78 -6.54
N SER A 266 -9.23 -14.84 -5.77
CA SER A 266 -9.53 -14.85 -4.34
C SER A 266 -8.53 -14.04 -3.52
N ARG A 267 -8.92 -13.68 -2.29
CA ARG A 267 -8.01 -13.07 -1.31
C ARG A 267 -6.75 -13.91 -1.06
N PHE A 268 -6.90 -15.23 -1.06
CA PHE A 268 -5.77 -16.17 -0.91
C PHE A 268 -4.73 -15.98 -2.03
N THR A 269 -5.17 -15.86 -3.28
CA THR A 269 -4.29 -15.61 -4.43
C THR A 269 -3.59 -14.26 -4.32
N GLN A 270 -4.30 -13.22 -3.87
CA GLN A 270 -3.74 -11.87 -3.70
C GLN A 270 -2.66 -11.84 -2.61
N GLU A 271 -2.91 -12.49 -1.47
CA GLU A 271 -1.96 -12.54 -0.35
C GLU A 271 -0.69 -13.32 -0.73
N ILE A 272 -0.82 -14.47 -1.42
CA ILE A 272 0.34 -15.23 -1.94
C ILE A 272 1.14 -14.39 -2.92
N PHE A 273 0.47 -13.74 -3.88
CA PHE A 273 1.14 -12.93 -4.88
C PHE A 273 1.86 -11.73 -4.24
N SER A 274 1.22 -11.03 -3.30
CA SER A 274 1.83 -9.93 -2.57
C SER A 274 3.04 -10.37 -1.74
N PHE A 275 2.96 -11.55 -1.10
CA PHE A 275 4.08 -12.12 -0.35
C PHE A 275 5.26 -12.48 -1.26
N LEU A 276 4.97 -13.14 -2.40
CA LEU A 276 5.99 -13.51 -3.38
C LEU A 276 6.74 -12.30 -3.93
N ILE A 277 6.02 -11.26 -4.35
CA ILE A 277 6.64 -10.03 -4.85
C ILE A 277 7.49 -9.35 -3.76
N SER A 278 7.00 -9.32 -2.52
CA SER A 278 7.75 -8.77 -1.39
C SER A 278 9.06 -9.54 -1.14
N LEU A 279 9.00 -10.88 -1.18
CA LEU A 279 10.16 -11.75 -1.02
C LEU A 279 11.18 -11.55 -2.14
N ILE A 280 10.72 -11.45 -3.39
CA ILE A 280 11.57 -11.19 -4.56
C ILE A 280 12.28 -9.84 -4.40
N PHE A 281 11.58 -8.77 -4.03
CA PHE A 281 12.21 -7.46 -3.84
C PHE A 281 13.26 -7.45 -2.72
N ILE A 282 12.99 -8.13 -1.60
CA ILE A 282 13.95 -8.28 -0.51
C ILE A 282 15.19 -9.04 -1.02
N TYR A 283 14.98 -10.18 -1.70
CA TYR A 283 16.07 -10.96 -2.28
C TYR A 283 16.91 -10.15 -3.27
N GLU A 284 16.28 -9.44 -4.19
CA GLU A 284 16.97 -8.62 -5.21
C GLU A 284 17.82 -7.52 -4.56
N THR A 285 17.34 -6.90 -3.47
CA THR A 285 18.08 -5.88 -2.73
C THR A 285 19.37 -6.45 -2.14
N PHE A 286 19.31 -7.61 -1.49
CA PHE A 286 20.51 -8.28 -0.97
C PHE A 286 21.42 -8.81 -2.08
N ALA A 287 20.85 -9.33 -3.18
CA ALA A 287 21.64 -9.78 -4.32
C ALA A 287 22.46 -8.63 -4.95
N LYS A 288 21.89 -7.43 -5.06
CA LYS A 288 22.61 -6.22 -5.50
C LYS A 288 23.74 -5.85 -4.54
N LEU A 289 23.48 -5.87 -3.23
CA LEU A 289 24.52 -5.64 -2.23
C LEU A 289 25.67 -6.66 -2.35
N ILE A 290 25.35 -7.95 -2.50
CA ILE A 290 26.38 -9.00 -2.69
C ILE A 290 27.18 -8.77 -3.97
N LYS A 291 26.55 -8.32 -5.05
CA LYS A 291 27.25 -7.94 -6.29
C LYS A 291 28.26 -6.82 -6.05
N ILE A 292 27.92 -5.80 -5.25
CA ILE A 292 28.87 -4.73 -4.87
C ILE A 292 30.06 -5.32 -4.09
N PHE A 293 29.83 -6.26 -3.17
CA PHE A 293 30.91 -6.95 -2.45
C PHE A 293 31.80 -7.81 -3.37
N GLN A 294 31.26 -8.32 -4.48
CA GLN A 294 32.03 -9.04 -5.49
C GLN A 294 32.84 -8.10 -6.39
N GLU A 295 32.28 -6.93 -6.75
CA GLU A 295 32.98 -5.90 -7.54
C GLU A 295 34.05 -5.17 -6.72
N HIS A 296 33.87 -5.04 -5.40
CA HIS A 296 34.80 -4.41 -4.47
C HIS A 296 35.15 -5.37 -3.31
N PRO A 297 35.98 -6.40 -3.55
CA PRO A 297 36.30 -7.40 -2.54
C PRO A 297 37.12 -6.80 -1.40
N LEU A 298 36.80 -7.20 -0.17
CA LEU A 298 37.55 -6.80 1.02
C LEU A 298 38.94 -7.45 1.01
N HIS A 299 39.97 -6.67 0.69
CA HIS A 299 41.36 -7.08 0.86
C HIS A 299 41.93 -6.52 2.16
N ASN A 300 42.57 -7.38 2.95
CA ASN A 300 43.39 -6.95 4.08
C ASN A 300 44.70 -6.38 3.54
N CYS A 301 44.78 -5.06 3.39
CA CYS A 301 46.04 -4.36 3.15
C CYS A 301 46.87 -4.37 4.44
N TYR A 302 47.71 -5.41 4.60
CA TYR A 302 48.75 -5.41 5.63
C TYR A 302 49.89 -4.49 5.19
N HIS A 303 50.17 -3.46 5.97
CA HIS A 303 51.43 -2.72 5.89
C HIS A 303 52.54 -3.65 6.40
N GLY A 304 53.11 -4.46 5.51
CA GLY A 304 54.34 -5.19 5.78
C GLY A 304 55.48 -4.18 5.91
N ASN A 305 56.27 -4.27 6.98
CA ASN A 305 57.35 -3.34 7.30
C ASN A 305 58.61 -3.54 6.41
N ASN A 306 58.43 -3.95 5.14
CA ASN A 306 59.52 -4.33 4.24
C ASN A 306 59.55 -3.37 3.04
N THR A 307 60.65 -2.63 2.93
CA THR A 307 60.94 -1.54 1.99
C THR A 307 61.07 -1.94 0.50
N GLU A 308 60.62 -3.12 0.05
CA GLU A 308 60.91 -3.60 -1.32
C GLU A 308 59.75 -4.26 -2.09
N SER A 309 58.48 -4.05 -1.71
CA SER A 309 57.37 -4.35 -2.65
C SER A 309 56.47 -3.13 -2.86
N PRO A 310 56.13 -2.78 -4.11
CA PRO A 310 55.12 -1.77 -4.36
C PRO A 310 53.82 -2.28 -3.72
N SER A 311 53.21 -1.45 -2.88
CA SER A 311 51.97 -1.74 -2.20
C SER A 311 50.92 -2.25 -3.20
N HIS A 312 50.49 -3.49 -3.03
CA HIS A 312 49.35 -4.09 -3.75
C HIS A 312 48.00 -3.41 -3.40
N CYS A 313 47.99 -2.16 -2.95
CA CYS A 313 46.79 -1.46 -2.49
C CYS A 313 46.29 -0.36 -3.45
N ASN A 314 47.02 -0.09 -4.56
CA ASN A 314 46.59 0.80 -5.64
C ASN A 314 46.36 0.04 -6.96
N TYR A 315 45.48 -0.96 -6.97
CA TYR A 315 44.94 -1.48 -8.22
C TYR A 315 43.51 -0.98 -8.43
N THR A 316 43.35 0.28 -8.86
CA THR A 316 42.15 0.62 -9.65
C THR A 316 42.28 -0.16 -10.96
N MET A 317 41.66 -1.33 -11.05
CA MET A 317 41.57 -2.05 -12.31
C MET A 317 40.51 -1.36 -13.16
N ALA A 318 40.95 -0.47 -14.06
CA ALA A 318 40.12 -0.05 -15.17
C ALA A 318 39.89 -1.28 -16.06
N SER A 319 38.76 -1.96 -15.86
CA SER A 319 38.28 -2.94 -16.85
C SER A 319 38.05 -2.20 -18.16
N GLY A 320 38.27 -2.86 -19.31
CA GLY A 320 38.30 -2.27 -20.66
C GLY A 320 37.02 -1.57 -21.16
N ASN A 321 36.08 -1.22 -20.28
CA ASN A 321 35.00 -0.27 -20.53
C ASN A 321 35.35 1.10 -19.88
N PRO A 322 35.34 2.21 -20.63
CA PRO A 322 35.56 3.52 -20.04
C PRO A 322 34.41 3.82 -19.05
N GLY A 323 34.73 3.84 -17.75
CA GLY A 323 33.77 4.23 -16.69
C GLY A 323 33.49 3.20 -15.60
N LYS A 324 33.96 1.95 -15.68
CA LYS A 324 33.75 0.96 -14.60
C LYS A 324 34.95 0.91 -13.64
N VAL A 325 34.84 1.58 -12.49
CA VAL A 325 35.83 1.54 -11.42
C VAL A 325 35.61 0.26 -10.59
N VAL A 326 36.63 -0.61 -10.50
CA VAL A 326 36.57 -1.91 -9.82
C VAL A 326 37.73 -2.02 -8.83
N GLY A 327 37.48 -2.61 -7.66
CA GLY A 327 38.53 -2.92 -6.69
C GLY A 327 38.88 -1.81 -5.69
N GLU A 328 38.02 -0.79 -5.53
CA GLU A 328 38.26 0.23 -4.50
C GLU A 328 38.12 -0.31 -3.06
N PRO A 329 39.06 0.03 -2.16
CA PRO A 329 38.99 -0.36 -0.77
C PRO A 329 37.82 0.34 -0.06
N ASN A 330 37.21 -0.33 0.91
CA ASN A 330 36.17 0.19 1.81
C ASN A 330 34.79 0.54 1.19
N THR A 331 34.66 0.64 -0.15
CA THR A 331 33.38 0.90 -0.84
C THR A 331 32.27 -0.09 -0.48
N ALA A 332 32.59 -1.38 -0.39
CA ALA A 332 31.60 -2.41 -0.07
C ALA A 332 31.04 -2.26 1.37
N LEU A 333 31.92 -1.94 2.32
CA LEU A 333 31.52 -1.74 3.72
C LEU A 333 30.71 -0.45 3.88
N LEU A 334 31.11 0.63 3.21
CA LEU A 334 30.37 1.89 3.23
C LEU A 334 28.97 1.71 2.62
N SER A 335 28.85 0.99 1.50
CA SER A 335 27.56 0.64 0.89
C SER A 335 26.64 -0.16 1.84
N LEU A 336 27.19 -1.11 2.60
CA LEU A 336 26.45 -1.84 3.65
C LEU A 336 25.95 -0.90 4.74
N VAL A 337 26.80 0.01 5.21
CA VAL A 337 26.47 0.98 6.27
C VAL A 337 25.38 1.94 5.81
N LEU A 338 25.47 2.47 4.58
CA LEU A 338 24.45 3.35 4.00
C LEU A 338 23.11 2.63 3.84
N MET A 339 23.11 1.38 3.34
CA MET A 339 21.89 0.57 3.21
C MET A 339 21.24 0.29 4.57
N ALA A 340 22.00 -0.26 5.52
CA ALA A 340 21.51 -0.60 6.85
C ALA A 340 21.07 0.66 7.61
N GLY A 341 21.85 1.72 7.54
CA GLY A 341 21.57 3.01 8.17
C GLY A 341 20.26 3.62 7.66
N THR A 342 20.07 3.67 6.34
CA THR A 342 18.82 4.18 5.75
C THR A 342 17.61 3.37 6.21
N TYR A 343 17.72 2.04 6.22
CA TYR A 343 16.65 1.14 6.68
C TYR A 343 16.31 1.36 8.16
N PHE A 344 17.31 1.38 9.04
CA PHE A 344 17.07 1.55 10.48
C PHE A 344 16.49 2.93 10.80
N ILE A 345 17.03 4.01 10.22
CA ILE A 345 16.50 5.36 10.45
C ILE A 345 15.04 5.43 9.99
N ALA A 346 14.72 4.96 8.78
CA ALA A 346 13.35 4.95 8.27
C ALA A 346 12.42 4.10 9.17
N PHE A 347 12.87 2.93 9.62
CA PHE A 347 12.12 2.04 10.50
C PHE A 347 11.81 2.70 11.86
N TYR A 348 12.81 3.33 12.49
CA TYR A 348 12.64 4.01 13.77
C TYR A 348 11.77 5.27 13.65
N LEU A 349 11.93 6.08 12.59
CA LEU A 349 11.07 7.24 12.34
C LEU A 349 9.61 6.82 12.10
N ARG A 350 9.38 5.68 11.44
CA ARG A 350 8.04 5.13 11.28
C ARG A 350 7.44 4.64 12.60
N LYS A 351 8.23 3.99 13.47
CA LYS A 351 7.80 3.57 14.81
C LYS A 351 7.52 4.78 15.72
N PHE A 352 8.30 5.85 15.56
CA PHE A 352 8.16 7.10 16.29
C PHE A 352 6.79 7.78 16.07
N LYS A 353 6.16 7.59 14.89
CA LYS A 353 4.78 8.05 14.62
C LYS A 353 3.76 7.59 15.68
N ASN A 354 3.96 6.41 16.25
CA ASN A 354 3.06 5.80 17.24
C ASN A 354 3.57 5.93 18.69
N SER A 355 4.71 6.59 18.90
CA SER A 355 5.31 6.75 20.22
C SER A 355 4.64 7.85 21.04
N SER A 356 4.67 7.78 22.37
CA SER A 356 4.12 8.81 23.27
C SER A 356 5.00 10.07 23.37
N PHE A 357 6.23 10.04 22.85
CA PHE A 357 7.12 11.19 22.86
C PHE A 357 6.69 12.23 21.82
N PHE A 358 6.75 13.52 22.19
CA PHE A 358 6.42 14.72 21.39
C PHE A 358 4.93 15.05 21.15
N PRO A 359 4.60 16.34 20.92
CA PRO A 359 3.24 16.78 20.59
C PRO A 359 2.74 16.13 19.29
N GLY A 360 1.45 15.78 19.26
CA GLY A 360 0.86 14.93 18.22
C GLY A 360 0.90 15.47 16.78
N ARG A 361 1.10 16.78 16.57
CA ARG A 361 1.32 17.35 15.23
C ARG A 361 2.74 17.09 14.72
N LEU A 362 3.75 17.36 15.55
CA LEU A 362 5.16 17.16 15.20
C LEU A 362 5.46 15.67 14.98
N ARG A 363 4.91 14.80 15.84
CA ARG A 363 5.05 13.34 15.72
C ARG A 363 4.53 12.80 14.39
N ARG A 364 3.38 13.31 13.91
CA ARG A 364 2.80 12.90 12.62
C ARG A 364 3.68 13.34 11.44
N ILE A 365 4.14 14.59 11.45
CA ILE A 365 5.02 15.12 10.40
C ILE A 365 6.33 14.32 10.33
N ILE A 366 7.02 14.12 11.46
CA ILE A 366 8.28 13.36 11.49
C ILE A 366 8.07 11.91 11.04
N GLY A 367 6.97 11.29 11.44
CA GLY A 367 6.62 9.94 11.01
C GLY A 367 6.31 9.83 9.52
N ASP A 368 5.59 10.80 8.95
CA ASP A 368 5.19 10.80 7.53
C ASP A 368 6.37 11.15 6.60
N PHE A 369 7.28 12.03 7.03
CA PHE A 369 8.53 12.35 6.33
C PHE A 369 9.69 11.40 6.66
N GLY A 370 9.45 10.30 7.37
CA GLY A 370 10.49 9.41 7.87
C GLY A 370 11.41 8.84 6.79
N VAL A 371 10.86 8.43 5.64
CA VAL A 371 11.67 7.88 4.54
C VAL A 371 12.49 8.97 3.83
N PRO A 372 11.92 10.11 3.38
CA PRO A 372 12.70 11.21 2.83
C PRO A 372 13.81 11.72 3.77
N ILE A 373 13.53 11.83 5.07
CA ILE A 373 14.52 12.24 6.08
C ILE A 373 15.66 11.20 6.17
N ALA A 374 15.34 9.91 6.18
CA ALA A 374 16.36 8.85 6.21
C ALA A 374 17.29 8.90 4.98
N ILE A 375 16.72 9.12 3.79
CA ILE A 375 17.47 9.29 2.54
C ILE A 375 18.38 10.52 2.66
N LEU A 376 17.84 11.67 3.06
CA LEU A 376 18.61 12.92 3.16
C LEU A 376 19.77 12.81 4.16
N ILE A 377 19.54 12.19 5.33
CA ILE A 377 20.59 11.98 6.33
C ILE A 377 21.71 11.10 5.75
N MET A 378 21.38 10.00 5.08
CA MET A 378 22.38 9.08 4.56
C MET A 378 23.12 9.64 3.35
N VAL A 379 22.46 10.45 2.51
CA VAL A 379 23.11 11.22 1.44
C VAL A 379 24.09 12.25 2.01
N LEU A 380 23.76 12.91 3.12
CA LEU A 380 24.70 13.84 3.79
C LEU A 380 25.89 13.11 4.41
N VAL A 381 25.69 11.91 4.95
CA VAL A 381 26.77 11.05 5.46
C VAL A 381 27.71 10.67 4.30
N ASP A 382 27.16 10.22 3.18
CA ASP A 382 27.92 9.89 1.97
C ASP A 382 28.72 11.10 1.45
N TYR A 383 28.06 12.27 1.33
CA TYR A 383 28.73 13.52 0.91
C TYR A 383 29.85 13.97 1.85
N SER A 384 29.75 13.65 3.14
CA SER A 384 30.78 13.99 4.14
C SER A 384 32.00 13.07 4.05
N VAL A 385 31.87 11.87 3.47
CA VAL A 385 32.95 10.90 3.29
C VAL A 385 33.49 11.07 1.86
N GLN A 386 34.43 11.99 1.68
CA GLN A 386 35.01 12.30 0.35
C GLN A 386 36.09 11.30 -0.09
N ASP A 387 36.60 10.47 0.84
CA ASP A 387 37.76 9.61 0.62
C ASP A 387 37.41 8.19 0.14
N THR A 388 36.14 7.87 -0.13
CA THR A 388 35.72 6.52 -0.52
C THR A 388 34.66 6.61 -1.60
N TYR A 389 34.89 5.93 -2.73
CA TYR A 389 33.87 5.84 -3.79
C TYR A 389 32.64 5.09 -3.29
N THR A 390 31.48 5.63 -3.60
CA THR A 390 30.20 4.96 -3.52
C THR A 390 29.57 4.92 -4.90
N GLN A 391 28.88 3.81 -5.20
CA GLN A 391 28.09 3.72 -6.41
C GLN A 391 26.88 4.65 -6.27
N VAL A 392 27.06 5.92 -6.64
CA VAL A 392 25.96 6.86 -6.84
C VAL A 392 25.20 6.41 -8.09
N GLY A 393 23.90 6.74 -8.18
CA GLY A 393 23.06 6.46 -9.37
C GLY A 393 23.50 7.24 -10.61
N GLU A 394 24.79 7.24 -10.93
CA GLU A 394 25.37 7.77 -12.13
C GLU A 394 25.02 6.84 -13.29
N SER A 395 23.96 7.26 -13.98
CA SER A 395 23.98 7.47 -15.42
C SER A 395 25.37 7.31 -16.05
N THR A 396 25.61 6.15 -16.65
CA THR A 396 26.39 6.08 -17.89
C THR A 396 25.66 6.93 -18.93
N PHE A 397 26.02 8.21 -19.03
CA PHE A 397 25.75 9.03 -20.22
C PHE A 397 26.78 8.73 -21.30
#